data_AF-A0A2Z2KWP6-F1
#
_entry.id   AF-A0A2Z2KWP6-F1
#
_cell.length_a   1.000
_cell.length_b   1.000
_cell.length_c   1.000
_cell.angle_alpha   90.00
_cell.angle_beta   90.00
_cell.angle_gamma   90.00
#
_symmetry.space_group_name_H-M   'P 1'
#
loop_
_entity.id
_entity.type
_entity.pdbx_description
1 polymer ?
#
loop_
_entity_poly.entity_id
_entity_poly.type
_entity_poly.pdbx_seq_one_letter_code
_entity_poly.pdbx_strand_id
1 'polypeptide(L)'
;MNNDAFVMSEVRSIREAFAEASSFLGGCGVAEPQRSAQLLLEQVLGLSGAAYYMALADPFPQAAKGAWETMVARRATGEPVQYITGEQEFYGRPFEVTPDVLIPRPETELLVEAILRYSAELWPDGLAPGGAAAGAAGETQRGEGTAAGAQWGEAAAGETQRGEGAAGETQLPGSGAGHARAARPLTAVDIGAGSGAISVTLAAEAPAWRVCAGDISPAALAVAGRNALRHGTAVDIRLGDLLEPFAGLETDILVSNPPYIPGGDIAGLQREVRDHEPRTALDGGADGLDPYRRMMEQLPLLPAPPRLVGFELGQGQAEQVAALLQAAGHWNEIVTISDLAGIPRHVLGLAR
;
A
#
# COMPACT_ATOMS: atom_id res chain seq x y z
N MET A 1 21.62 22.62 -20.17
CA MET A 1 22.39 22.16 -19.00
C MET A 1 23.23 20.99 -19.48
N ASN A 2 24.53 21.00 -19.20
CA ASN A 2 25.45 19.97 -19.70
C ASN A 2 24.93 18.58 -19.35
N ASN A 3 24.69 17.78 -20.37
CA ASN A 3 24.36 16.36 -20.28
C ASN A 3 25.66 15.55 -20.08
N ASP A 4 26.52 16.01 -19.17
CA ASP A 4 27.71 15.27 -18.82
C ASP A 4 27.25 14.12 -17.93
N ALA A 5 27.23 12.92 -18.50
CA ALA A 5 26.95 11.70 -17.75
C ALA A 5 27.88 11.65 -16.53
N PHE A 6 27.34 11.29 -15.37
CA PHE A 6 28.16 11.14 -14.17
C PHE A 6 29.24 10.10 -14.41
N VAL A 7 30.49 10.54 -14.39
CA VAL A 7 31.67 9.68 -14.43
C VAL A 7 32.41 9.92 -13.14
N MET A 8 32.48 8.88 -12.33
CA MET A 8 33.14 8.93 -11.05
C MET A 8 34.65 9.09 -11.29
N SER A 9 35.24 10.10 -10.64
CA SER A 9 36.67 10.41 -10.71
C SER A 9 37.54 9.25 -10.15
N GLU A 10 38.87 9.43 -10.10
CA GLU A 10 39.76 8.48 -9.39
C GLU A 10 39.61 8.61 -7.87
N VAL A 11 38.39 8.41 -7.36
CA VAL A 11 38.10 8.30 -5.93
C VAL A 11 38.65 7.00 -5.37
N ARG A 12 39.16 7.10 -4.15
CA ARG A 12 39.83 6.01 -3.46
C ARG A 12 38.92 5.34 -2.45
N SER A 13 37.90 6.01 -1.91
CA SER A 13 37.01 5.43 -0.91
C SER A 13 35.52 5.61 -1.19
N ILE A 14 34.69 4.83 -0.50
CA ILE A 14 33.22 4.91 -0.56
C ILE A 14 32.74 6.31 -0.14
N ARG A 15 33.36 6.92 0.88
CA ARG A 15 33.04 8.29 1.33
C ARG A 15 33.27 9.33 0.23
N GLU A 16 34.34 9.20 -0.54
CA GLU A 16 34.64 10.13 -1.61
C GLU A 16 33.64 9.97 -2.77
N ALA A 17 33.30 8.73 -3.14
CA ALA A 17 32.25 8.45 -4.12
C ALA A 17 30.88 9.04 -3.70
N PHE A 18 30.51 8.90 -2.43
CA PHE A 18 29.31 9.53 -1.85
C PHE A 18 29.34 11.06 -1.97
N ALA A 19 30.44 11.69 -1.59
CA ALA A 19 30.59 13.14 -1.61
C ALA A 19 30.51 13.68 -3.06
N GLU A 20 31.15 13.00 -4.00
CA GLU A 20 31.13 13.37 -5.42
C GLU A 20 29.72 13.28 -6.01
N ALA A 21 29.03 12.15 -5.82
CA ALA A 21 27.68 11.98 -6.36
C ALA A 21 26.65 12.90 -5.70
N SER A 22 26.69 13.07 -4.38
CA SER A 22 25.78 14.00 -3.69
C SER A 22 25.98 15.44 -4.14
N SER A 23 27.23 15.87 -4.38
CA SER A 23 27.51 17.19 -4.97
C SER A 23 26.99 17.30 -6.41
N PHE A 24 27.21 16.27 -7.22
CA PHE A 24 26.72 16.23 -8.61
C PHE A 24 25.19 16.29 -8.68
N LEU A 25 24.50 15.46 -7.91
CA LEU A 25 23.03 15.44 -7.84
C LEU A 25 22.48 16.80 -7.37
N GLY A 26 23.13 17.44 -6.37
CA GLY A 26 22.78 18.79 -5.96
C GLY A 26 22.92 19.82 -7.09
N GLY A 27 23.96 19.70 -7.91
CA GLY A 27 24.14 20.50 -9.12
C GLY A 27 23.08 20.26 -10.20
N CYS A 28 22.49 19.06 -10.24
CA CYS A 28 21.37 18.71 -11.13
C CYS A 28 19.99 19.15 -10.60
N GLY A 29 19.91 19.76 -9.41
CA GLY A 29 18.66 20.19 -8.80
C GLY A 29 17.82 19.04 -8.23
N VAL A 30 18.45 17.90 -7.92
CA VAL A 30 17.80 16.76 -7.27
C VAL A 30 17.44 17.11 -5.83
N ALA A 31 16.21 16.79 -5.41
CA ALA A 31 15.79 16.89 -4.03
C ALA A 31 16.55 15.88 -3.16
N GLU A 32 16.98 16.31 -1.98
CA GLU A 32 17.72 15.48 -0.99
C GLU A 32 18.90 14.68 -1.61
N PRO A 33 19.88 15.36 -2.22
CA PRO A 33 20.90 14.68 -3.01
C PRO A 33 21.81 13.78 -2.16
N GLN A 34 22.04 14.11 -0.88
CA GLN A 34 22.77 13.25 0.06
C GLN A 34 22.01 11.96 0.35
N ARG A 35 20.70 12.05 0.62
CA ARG A 35 19.87 10.86 0.89
C ARG A 35 19.79 9.96 -0.33
N SER A 36 19.61 10.56 -1.51
CA SER A 36 19.65 9.83 -2.78
C SER A 36 20.98 9.08 -2.96
N ALA A 37 22.12 9.77 -2.82
CA ALA A 37 23.44 9.15 -2.99
C ALA A 37 23.69 8.01 -1.98
N GLN A 38 23.25 8.17 -0.73
CA GLN A 38 23.35 7.12 0.28
C GLN A 38 22.57 5.87 -0.12
N LEU A 39 21.28 6.01 -0.45
CA LEU A 39 20.41 4.87 -0.80
C LEU A 39 20.93 4.12 -2.03
N LEU A 40 21.43 4.85 -3.04
CA LEU A 40 22.04 4.25 -4.22
C LEU A 40 23.33 3.48 -3.87
N LEU A 41 24.17 3.99 -2.96
CA LEU A 41 25.38 3.26 -2.51
C LEU A 41 25.03 2.03 -1.70
N GLU A 42 24.09 2.14 -0.77
CA GLU A 42 23.58 1.02 0.03
C GLU A 42 23.14 -0.12 -0.89
N GLN A 43 22.38 0.20 -1.95
CA GLN A 43 21.94 -0.78 -2.95
C GLN A 43 23.09 -1.35 -3.79
N VAL A 44 24.00 -0.52 -4.30
CA VAL A 44 25.14 -0.97 -5.13
C VAL A 44 26.09 -1.87 -4.36
N LEU A 45 26.28 -1.61 -3.07
CA LEU A 45 27.24 -2.32 -2.22
C LEU A 45 26.60 -3.46 -1.44
N GLY A 46 25.27 -3.56 -1.41
CA GLY A 46 24.54 -4.52 -0.57
C GLY A 46 24.78 -4.27 0.93
N LEU A 47 24.94 -2.99 1.32
CA LEU A 47 25.21 -2.57 2.69
C LEU A 47 24.03 -1.73 3.22
N SER A 48 23.76 -1.81 4.51
CA SER A 48 22.76 -0.97 5.16
C SER A 48 23.15 -0.64 6.60
N GLY A 49 22.56 0.43 7.14
CA GLY A 49 22.71 0.81 8.55
C GLY A 49 24.18 0.93 8.99
N ALA A 50 24.53 0.30 10.11
CA ALA A 50 25.87 0.39 10.69
C ALA A 50 26.98 -0.13 9.74
N ALA A 51 26.69 -1.17 8.95
CA ALA A 51 27.68 -1.73 8.01
C ALA A 51 28.08 -0.73 6.93
N TYR A 52 27.12 0.05 6.42
CA TYR A 52 27.39 1.13 5.48
C TYR A 52 28.34 2.18 6.07
N TYR A 53 28.05 2.67 7.29
CA TYR A 53 28.87 3.70 7.93
C TYR A 53 30.30 3.23 8.25
N MET A 54 30.47 1.95 8.62
CA MET A 54 31.78 1.35 8.85
C MET A 54 32.59 1.27 7.55
N ALA A 55 31.93 0.95 6.43
CA ALA A 55 32.59 0.81 5.13
C ALA A 55 32.98 2.14 4.47
N LEU A 56 32.54 3.29 4.98
CA LEU A 56 32.81 4.59 4.33
C LEU A 56 34.31 4.89 4.11
N ALA A 57 35.19 4.38 4.97
CA ALA A 57 36.64 4.56 4.84
C ALA A 57 37.29 3.53 3.90
N ASP A 58 36.57 2.46 3.55
CA ASP A 58 37.10 1.37 2.73
C ASP A 58 37.25 1.80 1.26
N PRO A 59 38.16 1.14 0.52
CA PRO A 59 38.30 1.40 -0.91
C PRO A 59 37.01 1.16 -1.68
N PHE A 60 36.67 2.04 -2.63
CA PHE A 60 35.49 1.84 -3.47
C PHE A 60 35.68 0.57 -4.35
N PRO A 61 34.74 -0.40 -4.33
CA PRO A 61 34.90 -1.61 -5.13
C PRO A 61 34.83 -1.32 -6.63
N GLN A 62 35.92 -1.53 -7.36
CA GLN A 62 35.99 -1.21 -8.79
C GLN A 62 34.93 -1.95 -9.64
N ALA A 63 34.55 -3.17 -9.23
CA ALA A 63 33.49 -3.95 -9.88
C ALA A 63 32.10 -3.26 -9.79
N ALA A 64 31.88 -2.44 -8.77
CA ALA A 64 30.62 -1.74 -8.54
C ALA A 64 30.52 -0.40 -9.30
N LYS A 65 31.64 0.09 -9.87
CA LYS A 65 31.73 1.43 -10.48
C LYS A 65 30.69 1.66 -11.58
N GLY A 66 30.53 0.72 -12.51
CA GLY A 66 29.59 0.88 -13.62
C GLY A 66 28.13 0.93 -13.18
N ALA A 67 27.74 0.11 -12.18
CA ALA A 67 26.41 0.13 -11.61
C ALA A 67 26.14 1.46 -10.87
N TRP A 68 27.11 1.90 -10.07
CA TRP A 68 27.07 3.18 -9.38
C TRP A 68 26.88 4.37 -10.33
N GLU A 69 27.70 4.47 -11.37
CA GLU A 69 27.62 5.56 -12.33
C GLU A 69 26.27 5.57 -13.06
N THR A 70 25.77 4.40 -13.44
CA THR A 70 24.46 4.25 -14.09
C THR A 70 23.32 4.72 -13.19
N MET A 71 23.33 4.35 -11.92
CA MET A 71 22.29 4.71 -10.95
C MET A 71 22.31 6.21 -10.62
N VAL A 72 23.48 6.81 -10.46
CA VAL A 72 23.61 8.27 -10.24
C VAL A 72 23.16 9.05 -11.48
N ALA A 73 23.51 8.58 -12.68
CA ALA A 73 23.08 9.20 -13.92
C ALA A 73 21.55 9.14 -14.09
N ARG A 74 20.91 8.01 -13.79
CA ARG A 74 19.44 7.88 -13.74
C ARG A 74 18.82 8.87 -12.75
N ARG A 75 19.38 8.97 -11.54
CA ARG A 75 18.85 9.91 -10.54
C ARG A 75 18.96 11.37 -10.99
N ALA A 76 20.05 11.73 -11.68
CA ALA A 76 20.26 13.07 -12.21
C ALA A 76 19.25 13.49 -13.30
N THR A 77 18.61 12.52 -13.97
CA THR A 77 17.53 12.82 -14.93
C THR A 77 16.18 13.07 -14.24
N GLY A 78 16.11 12.98 -12.91
CA GLY A 78 14.89 13.17 -12.13
C GLY A 78 14.16 11.88 -11.78
N GLU A 79 14.68 10.71 -12.18
CA GLU A 79 14.06 9.44 -11.82
C GLU A 79 14.07 9.26 -10.28
N PRO A 80 12.93 8.93 -9.64
CA PRO A 80 12.87 8.68 -8.21
C PRO A 80 13.87 7.61 -7.75
N VAL A 81 14.54 7.83 -6.62
CA VAL A 81 15.54 6.87 -6.10
C VAL A 81 14.93 5.48 -5.89
N GLN A 82 13.66 5.43 -5.48
CA GLN A 82 12.91 4.20 -5.26
C GLN A 82 12.68 3.38 -6.53
N TYR A 83 12.47 4.02 -7.68
CA TYR A 83 12.37 3.30 -8.96
C TYR A 83 13.73 2.83 -9.48
N ILE A 84 14.80 3.51 -9.06
CA ILE A 84 16.18 3.09 -9.37
C ILE A 84 16.55 1.89 -8.50
N THR A 85 16.22 1.89 -7.21
CA THR A 85 16.47 0.78 -6.28
C THR A 85 15.46 -0.35 -6.42
N GLY A 86 14.25 -0.06 -6.92
CA GLY A 86 13.14 -0.99 -7.07
C GLY A 86 12.31 -1.21 -5.80
N GLU A 87 12.58 -0.46 -4.72
CA GLU A 87 11.95 -0.67 -3.42
C GLU A 87 11.66 0.63 -2.65
N GLN A 88 10.60 0.60 -1.84
CA GLN A 88 10.24 1.62 -0.86
C GLN A 88 9.82 0.93 0.45
N GLU A 89 10.33 1.41 1.58
CA GLU A 89 9.85 0.96 2.89
C GLU A 89 8.50 1.61 3.23
N PHE A 90 7.56 0.81 3.71
CA PHE A 90 6.25 1.26 4.19
C PHE A 90 5.84 0.38 5.37
N TYR A 91 5.47 0.99 6.48
CA TYR A 91 5.06 0.32 7.73
C TYR A 91 6.10 -0.71 8.21
N GLY A 92 7.40 -0.36 8.10
CA GLY A 92 8.53 -1.22 8.47
C GLY A 92 8.75 -2.43 7.54
N ARG A 93 8.15 -2.44 6.34
CA ARG A 93 8.25 -3.53 5.36
C ARG A 93 8.74 -3.00 4.00
N PRO A 94 9.64 -3.70 3.30
CA PRO A 94 10.04 -3.31 1.95
C PRO A 94 8.99 -3.72 0.91
N PHE A 95 8.50 -2.75 0.14
CA PHE A 95 7.62 -2.97 -1.00
C PHE A 95 8.39 -2.80 -2.30
N GLU A 96 8.26 -3.74 -3.21
CA GLU A 96 8.66 -3.56 -4.60
C GLU A 96 7.84 -2.42 -5.22
N VAL A 97 8.51 -1.52 -5.92
CA VAL A 97 7.88 -0.42 -6.66
C VAL A 97 8.47 -0.29 -8.06
N THR A 98 7.61 0.06 -9.01
CA THR A 98 7.96 0.30 -10.41
C THR A 98 7.30 1.61 -10.88
N PRO A 99 7.68 2.16 -12.04
CA PRO A 99 6.98 3.32 -12.63
C PRO A 99 5.48 3.12 -12.90
N ASP A 100 4.95 1.90 -12.71
CA ASP A 100 3.52 1.60 -12.87
C ASP A 100 2.69 1.90 -11.61
N VAL A 101 3.33 2.24 -10.49
CA VAL A 101 2.66 2.47 -9.18
C VAL A 101 3.15 3.74 -8.50
N LEU A 102 2.27 4.39 -7.76
CA LEU A 102 2.66 5.46 -6.83
C LEU A 102 3.66 4.90 -5.80
N ILE A 103 4.71 5.67 -5.50
CA ILE A 103 5.63 5.34 -4.41
C ILE A 103 4.88 5.55 -3.08
N PRO A 104 4.78 4.52 -2.20
CA PRO A 104 4.12 4.67 -0.91
C PRO A 104 4.68 5.83 -0.09
N ARG A 105 3.79 6.61 0.52
CA ARG A 105 4.15 7.80 1.31
C ARG A 105 4.03 7.52 2.80
N PRO A 106 4.89 8.13 3.66
CA PRO A 106 4.79 7.97 5.10
C PRO A 106 3.42 8.39 5.66
N GLU A 107 2.79 9.41 5.08
CA GLU A 107 1.46 9.87 5.50
C GLU A 107 0.40 8.77 5.39
N THR A 108 0.48 7.91 4.37
CA THR A 108 -0.45 6.80 4.15
C THR A 108 -0.40 5.75 5.29
N GLU A 109 0.70 5.67 6.05
CA GLU A 109 0.78 4.79 7.23
C GLU A 109 -0.25 5.20 8.29
N LEU A 110 -0.51 6.51 8.45
CA LEU A 110 -1.50 7.03 9.39
C LEU A 110 -2.92 6.58 9.03
N LEU A 111 -3.21 6.38 7.74
CA LEU A 111 -4.49 5.82 7.30
C LEU A 111 -4.64 4.37 7.77
N VAL A 112 -3.60 3.55 7.56
CA VAL A 112 -3.57 2.15 8.00
C VAL A 112 -3.76 2.06 9.53
N GLU A 113 -2.99 2.84 10.29
CA GLU A 113 -3.11 2.90 11.76
C GLU A 113 -4.53 3.28 12.19
N ALA A 114 -5.14 4.25 11.52
CA ALA A 114 -6.49 4.70 11.82
C ALA A 114 -7.53 3.61 11.55
N ILE A 115 -7.43 2.94 10.40
CA ILE A 115 -8.32 1.84 10.03
C ILE A 115 -8.24 0.70 11.05
N LEU A 116 -7.04 0.30 11.46
CA LEU A 116 -6.85 -0.75 12.47
C LEU A 116 -7.44 -0.33 13.82
N ARG A 117 -7.16 0.90 14.26
CA ARG A 117 -7.66 1.45 15.53
C ARG A 117 -9.18 1.50 15.58
N TYR A 118 -9.81 2.14 14.60
CA TYR A 118 -11.27 2.31 14.60
C TYR A 118 -12.01 1.01 14.31
N SER A 119 -11.39 0.07 13.60
CA SER A 119 -11.91 -1.29 13.51
C SER A 119 -11.96 -1.99 14.86
N ALA A 120 -10.95 -1.80 15.72
CA ALA A 120 -10.96 -2.35 17.09
C ALA A 120 -12.10 -1.80 17.95
N GLU A 121 -12.48 -0.54 17.74
CA GLU A 121 -13.60 0.07 18.45
C GLU A 121 -14.97 -0.39 17.93
N LEU A 122 -15.12 -0.53 16.60
CA LEU A 122 -16.38 -0.90 15.95
C LEU A 122 -16.70 -2.40 16.03
N TRP A 123 -15.66 -3.23 16.17
CA TRP A 123 -15.74 -4.68 16.28
C TRP A 123 -14.80 -5.22 17.37
N PRO A 124 -15.09 -4.95 18.66
CA PRO A 124 -14.25 -5.39 19.77
C PRO A 124 -14.07 -6.93 19.82
N ASP A 125 -15.09 -7.68 19.39
CA ASP A 125 -15.05 -9.15 19.32
C ASP A 125 -14.52 -9.67 17.97
N GLY A 126 -14.38 -8.80 16.96
CA GLY A 126 -14.00 -9.16 15.57
C GLY A 126 -12.50 -9.21 15.31
N LEU A 127 -11.68 -8.80 16.28
CA LEU A 127 -10.22 -8.90 16.25
C LEU A 127 -9.66 -10.11 17.01
N ALA A 128 -10.51 -10.94 17.60
CA ALA A 128 -10.07 -12.10 18.35
C ALA A 128 -9.24 -13.03 17.44
N PRO A 129 -7.94 -13.21 17.71
CA PRO A 129 -7.14 -14.17 16.98
C PRO A 129 -7.66 -15.56 17.31
N GLY A 130 -7.85 -16.40 16.29
CA GLY A 130 -7.70 -17.83 16.47
C GLY A 130 -6.27 -18.11 16.93
N GLY A 131 -6.05 -18.11 18.25
CA GLY A 131 -4.91 -18.63 19.00
C GLY A 131 -3.50 -18.41 18.45
N ALA A 132 -2.74 -17.50 19.05
CA ALA A 132 -1.70 -17.87 20.02
C ALA A 132 -1.02 -16.62 20.60
N ALA A 133 -0.96 -16.59 21.92
CA ALA A 133 -0.36 -15.54 22.72
C ALA A 133 1.15 -15.40 22.48
N ALA A 134 1.62 -14.16 22.60
CA ALA A 134 3.00 -13.83 22.83
C ALA A 134 3.55 -14.59 24.06
N GLY A 135 4.60 -15.37 23.84
CA GLY A 135 5.42 -16.01 24.86
C GLY A 135 6.89 -15.72 24.58
N ALA A 136 7.57 -15.23 25.60
CA ALA A 136 8.92 -14.68 25.56
C ALA A 136 10.02 -15.67 25.15
N ALA A 137 11.10 -15.07 24.62
CA ALA A 137 12.52 -15.46 24.65
C ALA A 137 12.89 -16.94 24.93
N GLY A 138 13.65 -17.50 23.98
CA GLY A 138 14.47 -18.70 24.20
C GLY A 138 15.23 -19.09 22.94
N GLU A 139 16.50 -18.67 22.85
CA GLU A 139 17.48 -19.19 21.90
C GLU A 139 17.55 -20.72 22.00
N THR A 140 17.50 -21.47 20.89
CA THR A 140 18.32 -22.68 20.71
C THR A 140 18.49 -23.07 19.23
N GLN A 141 19.74 -22.95 18.78
CA GLN A 141 20.52 -23.75 17.81
C GLN A 141 19.91 -24.42 16.57
N ARG A 142 20.67 -24.21 15.48
CA ARG A 142 20.67 -24.91 14.19
C ARG A 142 20.81 -26.43 14.32
N GLY A 143 20.11 -27.16 13.45
CA GLY A 143 20.37 -28.55 13.10
C GLY A 143 19.95 -28.82 11.65
N GLU A 144 20.88 -29.35 10.87
CA GLU A 144 20.79 -29.71 9.45
C GLU A 144 19.84 -30.92 9.21
N GLY A 145 19.27 -31.04 8.00
CA GLY A 145 18.58 -32.28 7.61
C GLY A 145 17.68 -32.25 6.37
N THR A 146 18.31 -32.32 5.19
CA THR A 146 17.91 -33.03 3.94
C THR A 146 16.45 -33.44 3.64
N ALA A 147 15.97 -32.95 2.48
CA ALA A 147 15.49 -33.66 1.27
C ALA A 147 14.19 -34.51 1.22
N ALA A 148 13.61 -34.50 0.00
CA ALA A 148 12.47 -35.24 -0.57
C ALA A 148 11.07 -34.67 -0.24
N GLY A 149 10.15 -34.40 -1.17
CA GLY A 149 9.95 -34.91 -2.53
C GLY A 149 8.63 -35.70 -2.58
N ALA A 150 7.52 -35.06 -2.98
CA ALA A 150 6.23 -35.71 -3.31
C ALA A 150 5.37 -34.66 -4.06
N GLN A 151 5.34 -34.64 -5.40
CA GLN A 151 4.56 -35.48 -6.31
C GLN A 151 3.03 -35.33 -6.13
N TRP A 152 2.44 -34.65 -7.12
CA TRP A 152 1.02 -34.34 -7.28
C TRP A 152 0.29 -35.56 -7.85
N GLY A 153 -0.85 -35.92 -7.25
CA GLY A 153 -1.73 -36.99 -7.73
C GLY A 153 -3.15 -36.46 -7.94
N GLU A 154 -3.60 -36.51 -9.18
CA GLU A 154 -4.99 -36.35 -9.61
C GLU A 154 -5.84 -37.57 -9.22
N ALA A 155 -7.09 -37.35 -8.83
CA ALA A 155 -8.24 -38.25 -9.04
C ALA A 155 -9.51 -37.47 -8.66
N ALA A 156 -10.35 -37.05 -9.61
CA ALA A 156 -11.35 -37.84 -10.34
C ALA A 156 -12.73 -37.76 -9.67
N ALA A 157 -13.71 -37.52 -10.55
CA ALA A 157 -15.10 -37.20 -10.30
C ALA A 157 -15.89 -38.33 -9.61
N GLY A 158 -16.93 -37.91 -8.87
CA GLY A 158 -18.00 -38.77 -8.40
C GLY A 158 -19.30 -37.96 -8.28
N GLU A 159 -20.17 -38.08 -9.28
CA GLU A 159 -21.55 -37.63 -9.23
C GLU A 159 -22.36 -38.52 -8.27
N THR A 160 -23.31 -37.96 -7.52
CA THR A 160 -24.53 -38.69 -7.13
C THR A 160 -25.71 -37.73 -6.97
N GLN A 161 -26.86 -38.21 -7.43
CA GLN A 161 -28.13 -37.55 -7.69
C GLN A 161 -29.02 -37.29 -6.45
N ARG A 162 -29.86 -36.26 -6.62
CA ARG A 162 -31.30 -36.10 -6.28
C ARG A 162 -31.85 -36.58 -4.93
N GLY A 163 -32.58 -35.66 -4.29
CA GLY A 163 -33.71 -35.95 -3.41
C GLY A 163 -34.58 -34.71 -3.22
N GLU A 164 -35.74 -34.68 -3.86
CA GLU A 164 -36.83 -33.72 -3.61
C GLU A 164 -37.58 -34.10 -2.32
N GLY A 165 -38.09 -33.10 -1.59
CA GLY A 165 -38.99 -33.29 -0.45
C GLY A 165 -39.56 -31.97 0.02
N ALA A 166 -40.84 -31.74 -0.28
CA ALA A 166 -41.60 -30.54 0.10
C ALA A 166 -42.39 -30.75 1.40
N ALA A 167 -42.40 -29.73 2.27
CA ALA A 167 -43.44 -29.30 3.22
C ALA A 167 -42.83 -28.12 4.00
N GLY A 168 -43.44 -26.95 4.19
CA GLY A 168 -44.85 -26.66 4.33
C GLY A 168 -45.20 -26.43 5.81
N GLU A 169 -44.53 -25.48 6.49
CA GLU A 169 -44.93 -25.05 7.85
C GLU A 169 -44.94 -23.52 7.96
N THR A 170 -46.13 -23.01 8.24
CA THR A 170 -46.47 -21.60 8.47
C THR A 170 -46.12 -21.23 9.91
N GLN A 171 -45.26 -20.22 10.12
CA GLN A 171 -44.93 -19.73 11.47
C GLN A 171 -45.25 -18.23 11.60
N LEU A 172 -46.12 -17.93 12.56
CA LEU A 172 -46.52 -16.58 12.99
C LEU A 172 -45.37 -15.88 13.75
N PRO A 173 -45.34 -14.53 13.82
CA PRO A 173 -44.14 -13.77 14.18
C PRO A 173 -43.93 -13.74 15.70
N GLY A 174 -42.81 -14.29 16.16
CA GLY A 174 -42.32 -14.17 17.52
C GLY A 174 -41.16 -13.17 17.59
N SER A 175 -41.37 -12.11 18.39
CA SER A 175 -40.40 -11.30 19.15
C SER A 175 -38.94 -11.27 18.69
N GLY A 176 -38.47 -10.07 18.36
CA GLY A 176 -37.07 -9.76 18.06
C GLY A 176 -36.10 -10.31 19.10
N ALA A 177 -35.33 -11.30 18.68
CA ALA A 177 -34.01 -11.58 19.17
C ALA A 177 -33.05 -11.16 18.05
N GLY A 178 -32.15 -10.22 18.35
CA GLY A 178 -31.04 -9.89 17.46
C GLY A 178 -30.32 -11.19 17.14
N HIS A 179 -30.37 -11.60 15.87
CA HIS A 179 -29.62 -12.76 15.41
C HIS A 179 -28.15 -12.40 15.58
N ALA A 180 -27.50 -12.97 16.59
CA ALA A 180 -26.05 -12.92 16.73
C ALA A 180 -25.48 -13.56 15.46
N ARG A 181 -25.06 -12.71 14.52
CA ARG A 181 -24.43 -13.12 13.28
C ARG A 181 -23.20 -13.93 13.68
N ALA A 182 -23.10 -15.18 13.23
CA ALA A 182 -21.90 -15.99 13.43
C ALA A 182 -20.67 -15.15 13.05
N ALA A 183 -19.66 -15.13 13.91
CA ALA A 183 -18.49 -14.27 13.75
C ALA A 183 -17.79 -14.63 12.42
N ARG A 184 -18.03 -13.81 11.39
CA ARG A 184 -17.32 -13.90 10.12
C ARG A 184 -16.12 -12.98 10.15
N PRO A 185 -15.03 -13.30 9.43
CA PRO A 185 -13.95 -12.36 9.12
C PRO A 185 -14.51 -11.00 8.67
N LEU A 186 -13.89 -9.90 9.12
CA LEU A 186 -14.15 -8.59 8.55
C LEU A 186 -13.62 -8.56 7.11
N THR A 187 -14.37 -7.96 6.20
CA THR A 187 -13.95 -7.73 4.83
C THR A 187 -13.49 -6.28 4.67
N ALA A 188 -12.21 -6.10 4.37
CA ALA A 188 -11.62 -4.79 4.04
C ALA A 188 -11.37 -4.70 2.53
N VAL A 189 -11.77 -3.58 1.92
CA VAL A 189 -11.59 -3.30 0.49
C VAL A 189 -10.71 -2.06 0.34
N ASP A 190 -9.58 -2.24 -0.33
CA ASP A 190 -8.62 -1.20 -0.70
C ASP A 190 -8.82 -0.79 -2.17
N ILE A 191 -9.14 0.48 -2.43
CA ILE A 191 -9.38 1.02 -3.78
C ILE A 191 -8.18 1.84 -4.24
N GLY A 192 -7.66 1.53 -5.43
CA GLY A 192 -6.43 2.11 -5.94
C GLY A 192 -5.22 1.47 -5.29
N ALA A 193 -5.15 0.14 -5.34
CA ALA A 193 -4.16 -0.66 -4.62
C ALA A 193 -2.71 -0.23 -4.87
N GLY A 194 -2.39 0.24 -6.08
CA GLY A 194 -1.02 0.65 -6.43
C GLY A 194 -0.01 -0.47 -6.18
N SER A 195 0.96 -0.23 -5.31
CA SER A 195 1.96 -1.23 -4.89
C SER A 195 1.41 -2.28 -3.91
N GLY A 196 0.17 -2.13 -3.44
CA GLY A 196 -0.44 -2.93 -2.39
C GLY A 196 -0.09 -2.47 -0.98
N ALA A 197 0.50 -1.28 -0.80
CA ALA A 197 0.97 -0.79 0.50
C ALA A 197 -0.10 -0.86 1.60
N ILE A 198 -1.32 -0.41 1.32
CA ILE A 198 -2.44 -0.45 2.29
C ILE A 198 -2.93 -1.88 2.46
N SER A 199 -3.41 -2.52 1.40
CA SER A 199 -4.00 -3.87 1.45
C SER A 199 -3.08 -4.96 2.02
N VAL A 200 -1.81 -5.01 1.60
CA VAL A 200 -0.84 -5.98 2.13
C VAL A 200 -0.54 -5.71 3.60
N THR A 201 -0.40 -4.45 4.01
CA THR A 201 -0.17 -4.12 5.41
C THR A 201 -1.38 -4.48 6.27
N LEU A 202 -2.60 -4.15 5.84
CA LEU A 202 -3.82 -4.57 6.56
C LEU A 202 -3.92 -6.09 6.68
N ALA A 203 -3.58 -6.84 5.63
CA ALA A 203 -3.59 -8.30 5.67
C ALA A 203 -2.51 -8.88 6.61
N ALA A 204 -1.37 -8.20 6.74
CA ALA A 204 -0.31 -8.60 7.66
C ALA A 204 -0.64 -8.28 9.13
N GLU A 205 -1.20 -7.11 9.40
CA GLU A 205 -1.52 -6.64 10.75
C GLU A 205 -2.84 -7.23 11.29
N ALA A 206 -3.77 -7.60 10.40
CA ALA A 206 -5.01 -8.27 10.74
C ALA A 206 -5.22 -9.56 9.92
N PRO A 207 -4.48 -10.66 10.20
CA PRO A 207 -4.55 -11.90 9.42
C PRO A 207 -5.91 -12.61 9.43
N ALA A 208 -6.79 -12.25 10.38
CA ALA A 208 -8.15 -12.76 10.46
C ALA A 208 -9.10 -12.06 9.48
N TRP A 209 -8.71 -10.93 8.88
CA TRP A 209 -9.54 -10.20 7.92
C TRP A 209 -9.45 -10.83 6.53
N ARG A 210 -10.53 -10.72 5.78
CA ARG A 210 -10.52 -10.90 4.33
C ARG A 210 -10.17 -9.55 3.70
N VAL A 211 -8.98 -9.42 3.12
CA VAL A 211 -8.57 -8.20 2.43
C VAL A 211 -8.71 -8.37 0.91
N CYS A 212 -9.38 -7.42 0.28
CA CYS A 212 -9.50 -7.32 -1.17
C CYS A 212 -8.89 -6.01 -1.65
N ALA A 213 -8.27 -6.01 -2.83
CA ALA A 213 -7.62 -4.83 -3.39
C ALA A 213 -7.99 -4.65 -4.86
N GLY A 214 -8.37 -3.42 -5.24
CA GLY A 214 -8.82 -3.08 -6.58
C GLY A 214 -7.96 -1.99 -7.20
N ASP A 215 -7.68 -2.10 -8.50
CA ASP A 215 -7.01 -1.04 -9.26
C ASP A 215 -7.45 -1.10 -10.73
N ILE A 216 -7.43 0.05 -11.40
CA ILE A 216 -7.73 0.15 -12.82
C ILE A 216 -6.55 -0.31 -13.69
N SER A 217 -5.33 -0.28 -13.13
CA SER A 217 -4.09 -0.63 -13.82
C SER A 217 -3.73 -2.11 -13.61
N PRO A 218 -3.71 -2.93 -14.69
CA PRO A 218 -3.23 -4.31 -14.59
C PRO A 218 -1.77 -4.40 -14.13
N ALA A 219 -0.94 -3.39 -14.47
CA ALA A 219 0.46 -3.35 -14.08
C ALA A 219 0.62 -3.07 -12.58
N ALA A 220 -0.20 -2.17 -12.02
CA ALA A 220 -0.25 -1.93 -10.58
C ALA A 220 -0.66 -3.20 -9.82
N LEU A 221 -1.71 -3.87 -10.27
CA LEU A 221 -2.15 -5.15 -9.67
C LEU A 221 -1.08 -6.24 -9.71
N ALA A 222 -0.26 -6.28 -10.77
CA ALA A 222 0.86 -7.20 -10.82
C ALA A 222 1.92 -6.87 -9.76
N VAL A 223 2.20 -5.59 -9.49
CA VAL A 223 3.10 -5.16 -8.40
C VAL A 223 2.49 -5.51 -7.04
N ALA A 224 1.22 -5.15 -6.80
CA ALA A 224 0.51 -5.49 -5.57
C ALA A 224 0.53 -7.00 -5.29
N GLY A 225 0.30 -7.84 -6.31
CA GLY A 225 0.36 -9.29 -6.20
C GLY A 225 1.75 -9.83 -5.84
N ARG A 226 2.82 -9.25 -6.41
CA ARG A 226 4.20 -9.61 -6.03
C ARG A 226 4.51 -9.21 -4.60
N ASN A 227 4.06 -8.04 -4.15
CA ASN A 227 4.22 -7.61 -2.76
C ASN A 227 3.42 -8.47 -1.79
N ALA A 228 2.19 -8.85 -2.13
CA ALA A 228 1.39 -9.77 -1.32
C ALA A 228 2.10 -11.14 -1.16
N LEU A 229 2.65 -11.68 -2.26
CA LEU A 229 3.44 -12.91 -2.23
C LEU A 229 4.72 -12.76 -1.40
N ARG A 230 5.45 -11.65 -1.59
CA ARG A 230 6.70 -11.33 -0.88
C ARG A 230 6.49 -11.29 0.64
N HIS A 231 5.37 -10.77 1.09
CA HIS A 231 5.03 -10.64 2.52
C HIS A 231 4.19 -11.79 3.06
N GLY A 232 3.89 -12.81 2.26
CA GLY A 232 3.12 -13.98 2.68
C GLY A 232 1.67 -13.68 3.07
N THR A 233 1.10 -12.61 2.52
CA THR A 233 -0.28 -12.16 2.82
C THR A 233 -1.25 -12.60 1.73
N ALA A 234 -2.48 -12.95 2.12
CA ALA A 234 -3.54 -13.27 1.18
C ALA A 234 -4.38 -12.01 0.88
N VAL A 235 -4.32 -11.51 -0.36
CA VAL A 235 -5.12 -10.37 -0.84
C VAL A 235 -5.89 -10.78 -2.10
N ASP A 236 -7.21 -10.60 -2.09
CA ASP A 236 -8.11 -10.83 -3.24
C ASP A 236 -8.01 -9.64 -4.21
N ILE A 237 -7.16 -9.78 -5.24
CA ILE A 237 -6.86 -8.74 -6.23
C ILE A 237 -7.88 -8.73 -7.37
N ARG A 238 -8.43 -7.55 -7.68
CA ARG A 238 -9.44 -7.38 -8.74
C ARG A 238 -9.17 -6.19 -9.66
N LEU A 239 -9.27 -6.41 -10.95
CA LEU A 239 -9.17 -5.36 -11.97
C LEU A 239 -10.51 -4.66 -12.17
N GLY A 240 -10.49 -3.32 -12.12
CA GLY A 240 -11.58 -2.49 -12.61
C GLY A 240 -11.62 -1.12 -11.95
N ASP A 241 -12.68 -0.37 -12.23
CA ASP A 241 -12.80 1.04 -11.85
C ASP A 241 -13.47 1.17 -10.48
N LEU A 242 -12.70 1.66 -9.50
CA LEU A 242 -13.18 1.95 -8.15
C LEU A 242 -13.95 0.76 -7.54
N LEU A 243 -15.23 0.93 -7.17
CA LEU A 243 -16.04 -0.09 -6.48
C LEU A 243 -16.64 -1.14 -7.42
N GLU A 244 -16.55 -0.98 -8.75
CA GLU A 244 -17.15 -1.91 -9.72
C GLU A 244 -16.75 -3.38 -9.52
N PRO A 245 -15.47 -3.73 -9.28
CA PRO A 245 -15.05 -5.13 -9.08
C PRO A 245 -15.58 -5.77 -7.79
N PHE A 246 -16.16 -4.97 -6.91
CA PHE A 246 -16.69 -5.37 -5.61
C PHE A 246 -18.22 -5.32 -5.54
N ALA A 247 -18.89 -5.13 -6.69
CA ALA A 247 -20.35 -5.18 -6.74
C ALA A 247 -20.90 -6.48 -6.12
N GLY A 248 -21.83 -6.33 -5.17
CA GLY A 248 -22.40 -7.44 -4.41
C GLY A 248 -21.51 -8.03 -3.30
N LEU A 249 -20.30 -7.51 -3.08
CA LEU A 249 -19.43 -7.94 -1.99
C LEU A 249 -19.81 -7.25 -0.68
N GLU A 250 -20.10 -8.04 0.36
CA GLU A 250 -20.22 -7.49 1.71
C GLU A 250 -18.88 -6.89 2.17
N THR A 251 -18.89 -5.58 2.41
CA THR A 251 -17.71 -4.80 2.77
C THR A 251 -17.94 -4.15 4.13
N ASP A 252 -17.08 -4.44 5.10
CA ASP A 252 -17.16 -3.82 6.43
C ASP A 252 -16.34 -2.53 6.49
N ILE A 253 -15.19 -2.54 5.80
CA ILE A 253 -14.19 -1.48 5.78
C ILE A 253 -13.87 -1.13 4.33
N LEU A 254 -13.97 0.15 3.98
CA LEU A 254 -13.51 0.69 2.70
C LEU A 254 -12.36 1.66 2.95
N VAL A 255 -11.23 1.46 2.29
CA VAL A 255 -10.06 2.33 2.41
C VAL A 255 -9.53 2.70 1.03
N SER A 256 -9.02 3.91 0.88
CA SER A 256 -8.38 4.32 -0.38
C SER A 256 -7.40 5.47 -0.14
N ASN A 257 -6.28 5.44 -0.87
CA ASN A 257 -5.50 6.62 -1.20
C ASN A 257 -5.72 6.93 -2.69
N PRO A 258 -6.83 7.62 -3.05
CA PRO A 258 -7.14 7.90 -4.44
C PRO A 258 -6.29 9.07 -4.96
N PRO A 259 -6.19 9.26 -6.29
CA PRO A 259 -5.56 10.46 -6.85
C PRO A 259 -6.35 11.71 -6.45
N TYR A 260 -5.68 12.70 -5.87
CA TYR A 260 -6.32 13.88 -5.30
C TYR A 260 -5.79 15.22 -5.85
N ILE A 261 -4.85 15.18 -6.79
CA ILE A 261 -4.23 16.39 -7.32
C ILE A 261 -5.12 16.95 -8.43
N PRO A 262 -5.54 18.23 -8.36
CA PRO A 262 -6.22 18.87 -9.47
C PRO A 262 -5.38 18.77 -10.75
N GLY A 263 -5.99 18.37 -11.86
CA GLY A 263 -5.26 18.10 -13.11
C GLY A 263 -4.47 19.30 -13.64
N GLY A 264 -4.90 20.52 -13.30
CA GLY A 264 -4.21 21.78 -13.62
C GLY A 264 -2.92 22.01 -12.81
N ASP A 265 -2.79 21.39 -11.64
CA ASP A 265 -1.66 21.59 -10.72
C ASP A 265 -0.51 20.61 -10.99
N ILE A 266 -0.77 19.51 -11.71
CA ILE A 266 0.22 18.45 -11.99
C ILE A 266 1.49 19.01 -12.64
N ALA A 267 1.36 20.00 -13.54
CA ALA A 267 2.51 20.60 -14.21
C ALA A 267 3.49 21.30 -13.25
N GLY A 268 3.00 21.74 -12.08
CA GLY A 268 3.76 22.41 -11.03
C GLY A 268 4.36 21.47 -9.98
N LEU A 269 4.10 20.16 -10.06
CA LEU A 269 4.69 19.19 -9.16
C LEU A 269 6.21 19.11 -9.32
N GLN A 270 6.87 18.57 -8.28
CA GLN A 270 8.28 18.24 -8.37
C GLN A 270 8.55 17.35 -9.58
N ARG A 271 9.68 17.59 -10.25
CA ARG A 271 10.05 16.93 -11.51
C ARG A 271 9.92 15.41 -11.43
N GLU A 272 10.39 14.82 -10.34
CA GLU A 272 10.37 13.37 -10.14
C GLU A 272 8.96 12.79 -10.06
N VAL A 273 8.03 13.49 -9.41
CA VAL A 273 6.63 13.07 -9.34
C VAL A 273 5.95 13.31 -10.69
N ARG A 274 6.11 14.50 -11.25
CA ARG A 274 5.46 14.92 -12.50
C ARG A 274 5.84 14.04 -13.70
N ASP A 275 7.12 13.72 -13.82
CA ASP A 275 7.68 13.12 -15.03
C ASP A 275 7.78 11.58 -14.92
N HIS A 276 7.77 10.99 -13.72
CA HIS A 276 8.01 9.56 -13.54
C HIS A 276 6.91 8.78 -12.83
N GLU A 277 6.07 9.41 -12.00
CA GLU A 277 4.97 8.68 -11.36
C GLU A 277 3.75 8.60 -12.30
N PRO A 278 2.97 7.51 -12.25
CA PRO A 278 1.88 7.30 -13.19
C PRO A 278 0.82 8.38 -13.00
N ARG A 279 0.49 9.11 -14.08
CA ARG A 279 -0.50 10.19 -14.03
C ARG A 279 -1.85 9.74 -13.47
N THR A 280 -2.25 8.50 -13.74
CA THR A 280 -3.49 7.90 -13.22
C THR A 280 -3.54 7.78 -11.70
N ALA A 281 -2.38 7.76 -11.02
CA ALA A 281 -2.29 7.77 -9.56
C ALA A 281 -2.17 9.18 -8.96
N LEU A 282 -2.11 10.23 -9.81
CA LEU A 282 -2.00 11.63 -9.38
C LEU A 282 -3.26 12.43 -9.67
N ASP A 283 -3.83 12.27 -10.86
CA ASP A 283 -4.89 13.13 -11.42
C ASP A 283 -6.26 12.83 -10.79
N GLY A 284 -6.67 13.67 -9.84
CA GLY A 284 -7.96 13.61 -9.16
C GLY A 284 -9.07 14.39 -9.90
N GLY A 285 -8.83 14.79 -11.15
CA GLY A 285 -9.79 15.55 -11.95
C GLY A 285 -9.70 17.05 -11.79
N ALA A 286 -10.77 17.79 -12.10
CA ALA A 286 -10.72 19.25 -12.22
C ALA A 286 -10.34 19.97 -10.92
N ASP A 287 -10.83 19.46 -9.77
CA ASP A 287 -10.58 20.00 -8.43
C ASP A 287 -9.96 18.96 -7.48
N GLY A 288 -9.53 17.81 -8.02
CA GLY A 288 -8.93 16.75 -7.23
C GLY A 288 -9.92 15.87 -6.46
N LEU A 289 -11.24 16.08 -6.62
CA LEU A 289 -12.26 15.39 -5.82
C LEU A 289 -13.05 14.32 -6.59
N ASP A 290 -12.75 14.09 -7.88
CA ASP A 290 -13.56 13.22 -8.73
C ASP A 290 -13.61 11.77 -8.23
N PRO A 291 -12.50 11.12 -7.81
CA PRO A 291 -12.56 9.75 -7.31
C PRO A 291 -13.47 9.60 -6.08
N TYR A 292 -13.45 10.57 -5.16
CA TYR A 292 -14.31 10.54 -3.98
C TYR A 292 -15.78 10.61 -4.36
N ARG A 293 -16.16 11.53 -5.26
CA ARG A 293 -17.54 11.65 -5.76
C ARG A 293 -18.00 10.36 -6.42
N ARG A 294 -17.17 9.80 -7.30
CA ARG A 294 -17.47 8.57 -8.02
C ARG A 294 -17.61 7.37 -7.07
N MET A 295 -16.76 7.26 -6.05
CA MET A 295 -16.91 6.23 -5.02
C MET A 295 -18.23 6.39 -4.27
N MET A 296 -18.64 7.62 -3.91
CA MET A 296 -19.96 7.85 -3.28
C MET A 296 -21.12 7.46 -4.21
N GLU A 297 -21.04 7.78 -5.49
CA GLU A 297 -22.03 7.36 -6.51
C GLU A 297 -22.10 5.85 -6.69
N GLN A 298 -20.97 5.14 -6.51
CA GLN A 298 -20.87 3.70 -6.64
C GLN A 298 -21.15 2.92 -5.35
N LEU A 299 -21.30 3.57 -4.19
CA LEU A 299 -21.66 2.88 -2.93
C LEU A 299 -22.86 1.92 -3.06
N PRO A 300 -23.93 2.23 -3.83
CA PRO A 300 -25.05 1.32 -4.03
C PRO A 300 -24.72 0.01 -4.77
N LEU A 301 -23.52 -0.13 -5.35
CA LEU A 301 -23.05 -1.41 -5.89
C LEU A 301 -22.78 -2.43 -4.77
N LEU A 302 -22.52 -1.97 -3.55
CA LEU A 302 -22.33 -2.82 -2.39
C LEU A 302 -23.70 -3.20 -1.79
N PRO A 303 -23.84 -4.40 -1.17
CA PRO A 303 -25.09 -4.81 -0.54
C PRO A 303 -25.54 -3.89 0.61
N ALA A 304 -24.57 -3.25 1.27
CA ALA A 304 -24.78 -2.24 2.30
C ALA A 304 -23.54 -1.31 2.35
N PRO A 305 -23.68 -0.06 2.80
CA PRO A 305 -22.56 0.83 3.05
C PRO A 305 -21.60 0.23 4.11
N PRO A 306 -20.28 0.39 3.96
CA PRO A 306 -19.32 -0.09 4.94
C PRO A 306 -19.47 0.70 6.25
N ARG A 307 -19.27 0.03 7.39
CA ARG A 307 -19.35 0.70 8.70
C ARG A 307 -18.16 1.61 8.98
N LEU A 308 -17.03 1.35 8.32
CA LEU A 308 -15.85 2.19 8.37
C LEU A 308 -15.41 2.53 6.95
N VAL A 309 -15.28 3.82 6.66
CA VAL A 309 -14.63 4.31 5.43
C VAL A 309 -13.46 5.21 5.82
N GLY A 310 -12.35 5.15 5.11
CA GLY A 310 -11.21 6.04 5.32
C GLY A 310 -10.53 6.40 4.01
N PHE A 311 -10.30 7.70 3.82
CA PHE A 311 -9.64 8.21 2.63
C PHE A 311 -8.44 9.09 2.98
N GLU A 312 -7.34 8.92 2.25
CA GLU A 312 -6.27 9.93 2.15
C GLU A 312 -6.71 11.06 1.21
N LEU A 313 -6.20 12.27 1.44
CA LEU A 313 -6.53 13.47 0.66
C LEU A 313 -5.38 14.49 0.61
N GLY A 314 -5.47 15.36 -0.40
CA GLY A 314 -4.59 16.51 -0.55
C GLY A 314 -4.85 17.59 0.50
N GLN A 315 -3.83 18.39 0.77
CA GLN A 315 -3.92 19.51 1.71
C GLN A 315 -5.08 20.45 1.31
N GLY A 316 -5.94 20.76 2.28
CA GLY A 316 -7.09 21.66 2.09
C GLY A 316 -8.38 20.99 1.61
N GLN A 317 -8.38 19.68 1.33
CA GLN A 317 -9.57 18.96 0.85
C GLN A 317 -10.40 18.30 1.96
N ALA A 318 -9.94 18.32 3.22
CA ALA A 318 -10.58 17.59 4.33
C ALA A 318 -12.06 17.96 4.53
N GLU A 319 -12.39 19.26 4.55
CA GLU A 319 -13.77 19.70 4.74
C GLU A 319 -14.68 19.25 3.59
N GLN A 320 -14.18 19.25 2.36
CA GLN A 320 -14.93 18.86 1.17
C GLN A 320 -15.20 17.34 1.15
N VAL A 321 -14.18 16.54 1.47
CA VAL A 321 -14.33 15.07 1.57
C VAL A 321 -15.24 14.70 2.74
N ALA A 322 -15.13 15.39 3.89
CA ALA A 322 -16.03 15.21 5.02
C ALA A 322 -17.49 15.54 4.64
N ALA A 323 -17.73 16.62 3.90
CA ALA A 323 -19.05 16.97 3.42
C ALA A 323 -19.64 15.92 2.46
N LEU A 324 -18.82 15.28 1.61
CA LEU A 324 -19.26 14.17 0.76
C LEU A 324 -19.72 12.97 1.60
N LEU A 325 -18.96 12.58 2.62
CA LEU A 325 -19.35 11.49 3.52
C LEU A 325 -20.63 11.83 4.30
N GLN A 326 -20.77 13.07 4.79
CA GLN A 326 -21.97 13.53 5.48
C GLN A 326 -23.20 13.51 4.57
N ALA A 327 -23.05 13.96 3.32
CA ALA A 327 -24.12 13.99 2.33
C ALA A 327 -24.59 12.57 1.95
N ALA A 328 -23.71 11.58 1.95
CA ALA A 328 -24.07 10.18 1.76
C ALA A 328 -24.96 9.63 2.90
N GLY A 329 -24.81 10.17 4.12
CA GLY A 329 -25.74 9.93 5.23
C GLY A 329 -25.64 8.55 5.89
N HIS A 330 -24.56 7.80 5.65
CA HIS A 330 -24.36 6.44 6.20
C HIS A 330 -23.54 6.39 7.49
N TRP A 331 -22.76 7.44 7.78
CA TRP A 331 -21.85 7.51 8.91
C TRP A 331 -22.29 8.58 9.90
N ASN A 332 -22.46 8.22 11.17
CA ASN A 332 -22.91 9.11 12.24
C ASN A 332 -21.77 9.88 12.90
N GLU A 333 -20.52 9.51 12.61
CA GLU A 333 -19.32 10.21 13.07
C GLU A 333 -18.35 10.39 11.90
N ILE A 334 -17.79 11.59 11.77
CA ILE A 334 -16.74 11.92 10.80
C ILE A 334 -15.50 12.37 11.57
N VAL A 335 -14.36 11.72 11.29
CA VAL A 335 -13.09 11.98 11.95
C VAL A 335 -12.10 12.49 10.92
N THR A 336 -11.34 13.54 11.27
CA THR A 336 -10.22 14.03 10.47
C THR A 336 -8.91 13.71 11.18
N ILE A 337 -7.94 13.15 10.45
CA ILE A 337 -6.62 12.79 10.97
C ILE A 337 -5.58 13.64 10.28
N SER A 338 -4.76 14.30 11.08
CA SER A 338 -3.67 15.15 10.61
C SER A 338 -2.34 14.41 10.63
N ASP A 339 -1.43 14.79 9.75
CA ASP A 339 -0.04 14.38 9.81
C ASP A 339 0.71 15.02 11.00
N LEU A 340 2.00 14.69 11.14
CA LEU A 340 2.85 15.21 12.22
C LEU A 340 3.04 16.75 12.15
N ALA A 341 2.80 17.37 10.99
CA ALA A 341 2.83 18.81 10.82
C ALA A 341 1.48 19.48 11.12
N GLY A 342 0.46 18.69 11.52
CA GLY A 342 -0.88 19.18 11.80
C GLY A 342 -1.71 19.46 10.55
N ILE A 343 -1.29 18.97 9.38
CA ILE A 343 -2.06 19.12 8.14
C ILE A 343 -3.07 17.97 8.06
N PRO A 344 -4.37 18.24 7.87
CA PRO A 344 -5.37 17.22 7.61
C PRO A 344 -5.00 16.39 6.36
N ARG A 345 -4.84 15.08 6.55
CA ARG A 345 -4.48 14.14 5.47
C ARG A 345 -5.48 13.02 5.27
N HIS A 346 -6.33 12.76 6.27
CA HIS A 346 -7.30 11.69 6.16
C HIS A 346 -8.64 12.10 6.73
N VAL A 347 -9.70 11.59 6.11
CA VAL A 347 -11.07 11.71 6.60
C VAL A 347 -11.67 10.32 6.68
N LEU A 348 -12.25 9.99 7.83
CA LEU A 348 -12.92 8.73 8.11
C LEU A 348 -14.40 8.97 8.38
N GLY A 349 -15.24 8.03 7.95
CA GLY A 349 -16.64 7.93 8.33
C GLY A 349 -16.88 6.65 9.13
N LEU A 350 -17.55 6.76 10.28
CA LEU A 350 -17.88 5.64 11.15
C LEU A 350 -19.39 5.52 11.35
N ALA A 351 -19.89 4.29 11.33
CA ALA A 351 -21.27 3.93 11.64
C ALA A 351 -21.30 3.12 12.95
N ARG A 352 -21.42 3.84 14.06
CA ARG A 352 -21.48 3.27 15.42
C ARG A 352 -22.85 2.71 15.76
#